data_AF-A0A936N807-F1
#
_entry.id   AF-A0A936N807-F1
#
_cell.length_a   1.000
_cell.length_b   1.000
_cell.length_c   1.000
_cell.angle_alpha   90.00
_cell.angle_beta   90.00
_cell.angle_gamma   90.00
#
_symmetry.space_group_name_H-M   'P 1'
#
loop_
_entity.id
_entity.type
_entity.pdbx_description
1 polymer ?
#
loop_
_entity_poly.entity_id
_entity_poly.type
_entity_poly.pdbx_seq_one_letter_code
_entity_poly.pdbx_strand_id
1 'polypeptide(L)'
;MTISAEQHWFVSLNAGMQMSGYKSEDFISSNYSPLFNFTAGKWLSPLLALQIGYKGFYFYSISDDLKHHYDYLYAEAALNLNNALNPERSNKDWSLLLHTGVGYFYNHLYGKPNTCVNIGFQNTYQIANQFQASLDVSSIIGWDIYQGDADILPGITLGVIYIFNGP
;
A
#
# COMPACT_ATOMS: atom_id res chain seq x y z
N MET A 1 -32.93 -4.03 5.54
CA MET A 1 -32.06 -4.05 6.74
C MET A 1 -30.92 -3.09 6.44
N THR A 2 -31.06 -1.83 6.86
CA THR A 2 -30.10 -0.76 6.53
C THR A 2 -28.84 -1.01 7.33
N ILE A 3 -27.77 -1.43 6.66
CA ILE A 3 -26.49 -1.74 7.30
C ILE A 3 -25.95 -0.42 7.84
N SER A 4 -25.93 -0.30 9.17
CA SER A 4 -25.23 0.77 9.88
C SER A 4 -23.83 0.90 9.27
N ALA A 5 -23.45 2.12 8.90
CA ALA A 5 -22.09 2.43 8.48
C ALA A 5 -21.18 2.37 9.71
N GLU A 6 -21.00 1.18 10.27
CA GLU A 6 -20.11 0.99 11.40
C GLU A 6 -18.69 1.33 10.96
N GLN A 7 -18.19 2.39 11.58
CA GLN A 7 -16.89 2.95 11.27
C GLN A 7 -15.83 2.10 11.95
N HIS A 8 -15.43 1.01 11.30
CA HIS A 8 -14.46 0.10 11.86
C HIS A 8 -13.03 0.64 11.72
N TRP A 9 -12.30 0.63 12.83
CA TRP A 9 -10.85 0.74 12.80
C TRP A 9 -10.25 -0.57 12.30
N PHE A 10 -9.10 -0.50 11.66
CA PHE A 10 -8.33 -1.66 11.28
C PHE A 10 -6.83 -1.41 11.40
N VAL A 11 -6.08 -2.48 11.57
CA VAL A 11 -4.62 -2.50 11.40
C VAL A 11 -4.25 -3.62 10.44
N SER A 12 -3.20 -3.42 9.65
CA SER A 12 -2.70 -4.44 8.73
C SER A 12 -1.19 -4.59 8.81
N LEU A 13 -0.73 -5.83 8.70
CA LEU A 13 0.67 -6.15 8.52
C LEU A 13 0.82 -6.96 7.22
N ASN A 14 1.64 -6.47 6.30
CA ASN A 14 1.90 -7.10 5.02
C ASN A 14 3.41 -7.22 4.78
N ALA A 15 3.79 -8.28 4.08
CA ALA A 15 5.15 -8.51 3.64
C ALA A 15 5.15 -9.01 2.19
N GLY A 16 6.20 -8.73 1.46
CA GLY A 16 6.36 -9.16 0.09
C GLY A 16 7.62 -8.64 -0.54
N MET A 17 7.54 -8.27 -1.81
CA MET A 17 8.70 -7.90 -2.61
C MET A 17 8.39 -6.63 -3.38
N GLN A 18 9.44 -5.87 -3.65
CA GLN A 18 9.43 -4.74 -4.55
C GLN A 18 10.63 -4.81 -5.48
N MET A 19 10.61 -3.97 -6.50
CA MET A 19 11.77 -3.73 -7.36
C MET A 19 11.87 -2.24 -7.66
N SER A 20 13.06 -1.78 -8.07
CA SER A 20 13.20 -0.48 -8.70
C SER A 20 12.90 -0.60 -10.20
N GLY A 21 12.23 0.40 -10.76
CA GLY A 21 12.01 0.52 -12.19
C GLY A 21 12.32 1.95 -12.65
N TYR A 22 12.94 2.07 -13.82
CA TYR A 22 13.05 3.33 -14.54
C TYR A 22 11.94 3.41 -15.58
N LYS A 23 11.37 4.59 -15.82
CA LYS A 23 10.30 4.74 -16.82
C LYS A 23 10.77 4.48 -18.27
N SER A 24 12.08 4.50 -18.54
CA SER A 24 12.67 4.44 -19.88
C SER A 24 13.53 3.21 -20.20
N GLU A 25 13.83 2.31 -19.25
CA GLU A 25 14.58 1.07 -19.50
C GLU A 25 14.09 -0.11 -18.63
N ASP A 26 14.43 -1.34 -19.06
CA ASP A 26 13.92 -2.63 -18.62
C ASP A 26 13.84 -2.81 -17.10
N PHE A 27 12.75 -3.45 -16.63
CA PHE A 27 12.68 -3.99 -15.28
C PHE A 27 13.82 -4.98 -15.08
N ILE A 28 14.81 -4.60 -14.27
CA ILE A 28 15.93 -5.48 -13.99
C ILE A 28 15.45 -6.54 -12.99
N SER A 29 15.15 -7.73 -13.50
CA SER A 29 14.72 -8.90 -12.72
C SER A 29 15.71 -9.37 -11.63
N SER A 30 16.90 -8.77 -11.51
CA SER A 30 17.80 -9.02 -10.38
C SER A 30 17.54 -8.10 -9.18
N ASN A 31 16.80 -7.00 -9.34
CA ASN A 31 16.68 -5.94 -8.32
C ASN A 31 15.45 -6.11 -7.42
N TYR A 32 15.17 -7.33 -7.00
CA TYR A 32 14.12 -7.58 -6.02
C TYR A 32 14.62 -7.29 -4.61
N SER A 33 13.82 -6.58 -3.82
CA SER A 33 14.06 -6.38 -2.38
C SER A 33 12.82 -6.72 -1.56
N PRO A 34 12.99 -7.08 -0.27
CA PRO A 34 11.86 -7.25 0.63
C PRO A 34 11.11 -5.94 0.84
N LEU A 35 9.78 -6.03 0.88
CA LEU A 35 8.88 -4.94 1.22
C LEU A 35 8.04 -5.34 2.44
N PHE A 36 8.03 -4.48 3.45
CA PHE A 36 7.12 -4.56 4.58
C PHE A 36 6.18 -3.37 4.55
N ASN A 37 4.91 -3.61 4.86
CA ASN A 37 3.91 -2.55 4.96
C ASN A 37 3.07 -2.72 6.24
N PHE A 38 3.11 -1.69 7.08
CA PHE A 38 2.23 -1.58 8.25
C PHE A 38 1.25 -0.44 8.06
N THR A 39 -0.03 -0.70 8.31
CA THR A 39 -1.11 0.27 8.10
C THR A 39 -2.02 0.32 9.32
N ALA A 40 -2.49 1.50 9.67
CA ALA A 40 -3.63 1.69 10.55
C ALA A 40 -4.65 2.62 9.86
N GLY A 41 -5.93 2.30 9.94
CA GLY A 41 -6.95 3.06 9.24
C GLY A 41 -8.34 2.90 9.82
N LYS A 42 -9.28 3.63 9.22
CA LYS A 42 -10.68 3.65 9.61
C LYS A 42 -11.57 3.69 8.37
N TRP A 43 -12.55 2.80 8.32
CA TRP A 43 -13.65 2.90 7.38
C TRP A 43 -14.55 4.07 7.78
N LEU A 44 -14.73 5.03 6.88
CA LEU A 44 -15.65 6.15 7.06
C LEU A 44 -17.06 5.81 6.58
N SER A 45 -17.15 4.90 5.61
CA SER A 45 -18.37 4.33 5.08
C SER A 45 -18.05 2.97 4.45
N PRO A 46 -19.04 2.18 4.00
CA PRO A 46 -18.76 0.97 3.22
C PRO A 46 -18.00 1.24 1.91
N LEU A 47 -17.93 2.49 1.44
CA LEU A 47 -17.25 2.88 0.20
C LEU A 47 -15.81 3.37 0.44
N LEU A 48 -15.57 4.10 1.53
CA LEU A 48 -14.33 4.87 1.72
C LEU A 48 -13.68 4.56 3.06
N ALA A 49 -12.38 4.28 3.04
CA ALA A 49 -11.50 4.27 4.20
C ALA A 49 -10.40 5.32 4.07
N LEU A 50 -9.93 5.81 5.23
CA LEU A 50 -8.69 6.57 5.32
C LEU A 50 -7.67 5.78 6.14
N GLN A 51 -6.42 5.83 5.74
CA GLN A 51 -5.35 5.08 6.38
C GLN A 51 -4.03 5.84 6.39
N ILE A 52 -3.20 5.52 7.37
CA ILE A 52 -1.80 5.91 7.43
C ILE A 52 -0.94 4.66 7.53
N GLY A 53 0.30 4.72 7.06
CA GLY A 53 1.17 3.57 7.15
C GLY A 53 2.63 3.87 6.93
N TYR A 54 3.39 2.78 6.93
CA TYR A 54 4.83 2.76 6.77
C TYR A 54 5.22 1.64 5.81
N LYS A 55 5.99 1.98 4.75
CA LYS A 55 6.69 1.03 3.87
C LYS A 55 8.20 1.13 4.04
N GLY A 56 8.88 -0.02 3.98
CA GLY A 56 10.34 -0.15 4.07
C GLY A 56 10.79 -1.54 3.58
N PHE A 57 12.08 -1.87 3.56
CA PHE A 57 13.18 -1.33 4.37
C PHE A 57 14.38 -0.82 3.55
N TYR A 58 14.61 -1.40 2.37
CA TYR A 58 15.60 -0.96 1.40
C TYR A 58 15.23 -1.41 -0.02
N PHE A 59 15.84 -0.79 -1.02
CA PHE A 59 15.80 -1.24 -2.42
C PHE A 59 17.20 -1.22 -3.04
N TYR A 60 17.36 -1.83 -4.21
CA TYR A 60 18.54 -1.68 -5.05
C TYR A 60 18.22 -0.67 -6.16
N SER A 61 19.12 0.28 -6.42
CA SER A 61 18.98 1.17 -7.56
C SER A 61 19.37 0.44 -8.84
N ILE A 62 18.91 0.92 -10.00
CA ILE A 62 19.41 0.44 -11.30
C ILE A 62 20.86 0.94 -11.54
N SER A 63 21.27 2.04 -10.89
CA SER A 63 22.58 2.65 -11.05
C SER A 63 23.72 1.94 -10.32
N ASP A 64 23.43 1.09 -9.33
CA ASP A 64 24.44 0.54 -8.43
C ASP A 64 23.93 -0.70 -7.67
N ASP A 65 24.86 -1.45 -7.09
CA ASP A 65 24.58 -2.64 -6.26
C ASP A 65 24.41 -2.31 -4.77
N LEU A 66 24.17 -1.04 -4.40
CA LEU A 66 24.06 -0.63 -3.01
C LEU A 66 22.63 -0.83 -2.48
N LYS A 67 22.54 -1.09 -1.17
CA LYS A 67 21.25 -1.11 -0.47
C LYS A 67 20.85 0.32 -0.09
N HIS A 68 19.84 0.83 -0.76
CA HIS A 68 19.21 2.12 -0.47
C HIS A 68 18.17 1.93 0.62
N HIS A 69 18.61 1.97 1.88
CA HIS A 69 17.69 1.96 3.02
C HIS A 69 16.78 3.18 2.98
N TYR A 70 15.49 2.98 3.20
CA TYR A 70 14.53 4.06 3.17
C TYR A 70 13.40 3.86 4.17
N ASP A 71 12.80 4.99 4.54
CA ASP A 71 11.55 5.05 5.28
C ASP A 71 10.51 5.75 4.42
N TYR A 72 9.32 5.15 4.29
CA TYR A 72 8.19 5.78 3.62
C TYR A 72 6.97 5.83 4.52
N LEU A 73 6.67 7.01 5.06
CA LEU A 73 5.48 7.28 5.86
C LEU A 73 4.41 7.89 4.97
N TYR A 74 3.20 7.35 4.97
CA TYR A 74 2.15 7.77 4.03
C TYR A 74 0.79 7.95 4.67
N ALA A 75 -0.07 8.69 3.96
CA ALA A 75 -1.49 8.84 4.24
C ALA A 75 -2.28 8.65 2.93
N GLU A 76 -3.31 7.82 2.99
CA GLU A 76 -4.04 7.31 1.82
C GLU A 76 -5.55 7.28 2.04
N ALA A 77 -6.27 7.40 0.92
CA ALA A 77 -7.66 7.01 0.82
C ALA A 77 -7.76 5.66 0.09
N ALA A 78 -8.66 4.79 0.55
CA ALA A 78 -8.99 3.53 -0.10
C ALA A 78 -10.48 3.46 -0.44
N LEU A 79 -10.78 3.21 -1.71
CA LEU A 79 -12.12 3.11 -2.26
C LEU A 79 -12.48 1.65 -2.52
N ASN A 80 -13.57 1.19 -1.92
CA ASN A 80 -14.13 -0.14 -2.16
C ASN A 80 -14.89 -0.17 -3.50
N LEU A 81 -14.26 -0.71 -4.53
CA LEU A 81 -14.81 -0.77 -5.88
C LEU A 81 -16.03 -1.68 -5.98
N ASN A 82 -16.10 -2.75 -5.18
CA ASN A 82 -17.29 -3.61 -5.12
C ASN A 82 -18.51 -2.80 -4.69
N ASN A 83 -18.36 -1.97 -3.65
CA ASN A 83 -19.44 -1.17 -3.12
C ASN A 83 -19.73 0.07 -3.98
N ALA A 84 -18.74 0.60 -4.71
CA ALA A 84 -18.94 1.65 -5.70
C ALA A 84 -19.81 1.17 -6.88
N LEU A 85 -19.57 -0.06 -7.36
CA LEU A 85 -20.25 -0.63 -8.52
C LEU A 85 -21.58 -1.30 -8.16
N ASN A 86 -21.66 -1.95 -7.00
CA ASN A 86 -22.87 -2.63 -6.53
C ASN A 86 -23.00 -2.57 -5.00
N PRO A 87 -23.61 -1.49 -4.46
CA PRO A 87 -23.79 -1.30 -3.01
C PRO A 87 -24.62 -2.40 -2.33
N GLU A 88 -25.53 -3.03 -3.06
CA GLU A 88 -26.48 -4.03 -2.53
C GLU A 88 -25.97 -5.47 -2.64
N ARG A 89 -24.69 -5.66 -3.00
CA ARG A 89 -24.09 -6.98 -3.17
C ARG A 89 -24.26 -7.85 -1.91
N SER A 90 -24.79 -9.05 -2.11
CA SER A 90 -25.05 -10.02 -1.03
C SER A 90 -23.78 -10.66 -0.48
N ASN A 91 -22.82 -11.05 -1.34
CA ASN A 91 -21.53 -11.56 -0.90
C ASN A 91 -20.64 -10.39 -0.47
N LYS A 92 -20.19 -10.33 0.79
CA LYS A 92 -19.29 -9.29 1.30
C LYS A 92 -17.96 -9.85 1.84
N ASP A 93 -17.66 -11.11 1.53
CA ASP A 93 -16.50 -11.82 2.07
C ASP A 93 -15.19 -11.33 1.44
N TRP A 94 -15.24 -10.58 0.35
CA TRP A 94 -14.05 -10.02 -0.29
C TRP A 94 -14.28 -8.60 -0.78
N SER A 95 -13.23 -7.78 -0.83
CA SER A 95 -13.28 -6.44 -1.40
C SER A 95 -12.08 -6.19 -2.31
N LEU A 96 -12.30 -5.45 -3.39
CA LEU A 96 -11.27 -4.88 -4.24
C LEU A 96 -11.22 -3.38 -3.96
N LEU A 97 -10.07 -2.93 -3.49
CA LEU A 97 -9.82 -1.56 -3.10
C LEU A 97 -8.90 -0.91 -4.13
N LEU A 98 -9.27 0.29 -4.58
CA LEU A 98 -8.33 1.22 -5.20
C LEU A 98 -7.85 2.15 -4.10
N HIS A 99 -6.55 2.21 -3.87
CA HIS A 99 -5.97 3.13 -2.88
C HIS A 99 -4.97 4.06 -3.54
N THR A 100 -4.93 5.29 -3.02
CA THR A 100 -3.94 6.29 -3.42
C THR A 100 -3.74 7.32 -2.32
N GLY A 101 -2.53 7.86 -2.25
CA GLY A 101 -2.17 8.87 -1.28
C GLY A 101 -0.78 9.42 -1.49
N VAL A 102 -0.37 10.24 -0.53
CA VAL A 102 0.93 10.91 -0.52
C VAL A 102 1.72 10.45 0.69
N GLY A 103 3.04 10.53 0.59
CA GLY A 103 3.92 10.17 1.68
C GLY A 103 5.28 10.84 1.61
N TYR A 104 5.92 10.82 2.77
CA TYR A 104 7.28 11.29 2.98
C TYR A 104 8.23 10.11 2.83
N PHE A 105 9.11 10.20 1.83
CA PHE A 105 10.13 9.21 1.53
C PHE A 105 11.50 9.75 1.97
N TYR A 106 12.24 8.99 2.75
CA TYR A 106 13.58 9.36 3.18
C TYR A 106 14.56 8.27 2.78
N ASN A 107 15.45 8.57 1.83
CA ASN A 107 16.55 7.69 1.46
C ASN A 107 17.76 8.00 2.36
N HIS A 108 18.17 7.03 3.18
CA HIS A 108 19.27 7.20 4.14
C HIS A 108 20.64 7.35 3.46
N LEU A 109 20.81 6.85 2.23
CA LEU A 109 22.08 6.97 1.50
C LEU A 109 22.28 8.39 0.95
N TYR A 110 21.25 8.97 0.34
CA TYR A 110 21.31 10.33 -0.20
C TYR A 110 21.06 11.41 0.86
N GLY A 111 20.47 11.04 2.00
CA GLY A 111 20.17 11.96 3.10
C GLY A 111 19.14 13.03 2.75
N LYS A 112 18.32 12.79 1.72
CA LYS A 112 17.34 13.75 1.20
C LYS A 112 15.91 13.22 1.34
N PRO A 113 14.97 14.05 1.82
CA PRO A 113 13.56 13.72 1.82
C PRO A 113 12.88 14.07 0.50
N ASN A 114 11.94 13.23 0.07
CA ASN A 114 11.12 13.42 -1.11
C ASN A 114 9.64 13.18 -0.80
N THR A 115 8.76 13.92 -1.47
CA THR A 115 7.33 13.63 -1.43
C THR A 115 6.99 12.68 -2.58
N CYS A 116 6.44 11.52 -2.24
CA CYS A 116 6.04 10.51 -3.22
C CYS A 116 4.55 10.21 -3.12
N VAL A 117 3.96 9.75 -4.22
CA VAL A 117 2.61 9.22 -4.29
C VAL A 117 2.69 7.70 -4.16
N ASN A 118 1.79 7.09 -3.41
CA ASN A 118 1.54 5.66 -3.49
C ASN A 118 0.17 5.44 -4.15
N ILE A 119 0.09 4.47 -5.05
CA ILE A 119 -1.15 4.09 -5.72
C ILE A 119 -1.15 2.58 -5.96
N GLY A 120 -2.31 1.94 -5.80
CA GLY A 120 -2.40 0.51 -6.04
C GLY A 120 -3.81 -0.07 -5.91
N PHE A 121 -3.86 -1.38 -6.12
CA PHE A 121 -5.06 -2.19 -5.91
C PHE A 121 -4.79 -3.21 -4.82
N GLN A 122 -5.73 -3.31 -3.88
CA GLN A 122 -5.70 -4.31 -2.82
C GLN A 122 -6.94 -5.19 -2.87
N ASN A 123 -6.74 -6.51 -2.91
CA ASN A 123 -7.81 -7.45 -2.64
C ASN A 123 -7.76 -7.87 -1.17
N THR A 124 -8.92 -7.88 -0.50
CA THR A 124 -9.08 -8.43 0.84
C THR A 124 -10.08 -9.56 0.84
N TYR A 125 -9.89 -10.55 1.71
CA TYR A 125 -10.78 -11.70 1.86
C TYR A 125 -10.96 -12.03 3.35
N GLN A 126 -12.20 -12.15 3.81
CA GLN A 126 -12.56 -12.48 5.18
C GLN A 126 -12.21 -13.93 5.49
N ILE A 127 -11.32 -14.15 6.46
CA ILE A 127 -10.86 -15.50 6.86
C ILE A 127 -11.41 -15.92 8.22
N ALA A 128 -11.74 -14.98 9.10
CA ALA A 128 -12.41 -15.20 10.40
C ALA A 128 -13.10 -13.90 10.84
N ASN A 129 -14.00 -13.89 11.83
CA ASN A 129 -14.82 -12.70 12.18
C ASN A 129 -14.09 -11.34 12.21
N GLN A 130 -12.86 -11.28 12.72
CA GLN A 130 -12.08 -10.04 12.85
C GLN A 130 -10.81 -10.03 11.97
N PHE A 131 -10.61 -11.05 11.14
CA PHE A 131 -9.40 -11.19 10.33
C PHE A 131 -9.72 -11.28 8.85
N GLN A 132 -8.96 -10.54 8.05
CA GLN A 132 -8.92 -10.66 6.59
C GLN A 132 -7.51 -10.99 6.13
N ALA A 133 -7.39 -11.78 5.07
CA ALA A 133 -6.18 -11.87 4.27
C ALA A 133 -6.16 -10.72 3.26
N SER A 134 -4.98 -10.22 2.91
CA SER A 134 -4.79 -9.18 1.90
C SER A 134 -3.76 -9.58 0.85
N LEU A 135 -4.01 -9.16 -0.39
CA LEU A 135 -3.06 -9.12 -1.49
C LEU A 135 -3.06 -7.70 -2.05
N ASP A 136 -1.91 -7.02 -2.00
CA ASP A 136 -1.76 -5.66 -2.50
C ASP A 136 -0.73 -5.60 -3.62
N VAL A 137 -1.07 -4.92 -4.71
CA VAL A 137 -0.14 -4.54 -5.78
C VAL A 137 -0.17 -3.02 -5.88
N SER A 138 0.93 -2.39 -5.52
CA SER A 138 1.03 -0.93 -5.44
C SER A 138 2.40 -0.41 -5.83
N SER A 139 2.52 0.89 -6.05
CA SER A 139 3.78 1.52 -6.45
C SER A 139 3.98 2.85 -5.75
N ILE A 140 5.17 3.05 -5.19
CA ILE A 140 5.63 4.37 -4.77
C ILE A 140 6.21 5.05 -6.01
N ILE A 141 5.69 6.22 -6.35
CA ILE A 141 6.09 7.04 -7.49
C ILE A 141 6.52 8.40 -6.98
N GLY A 142 7.70 8.86 -7.36
CA GLY A 142 8.24 10.11 -6.85
C GLY A 142 9.27 10.72 -7.80
N TRP A 143 9.61 11.97 -7.55
CA TRP A 143 10.77 12.60 -8.16
C TRP A 143 11.99 12.39 -7.27
N ASP A 144 13.12 12.08 -7.90
CA ASP A 144 14.44 11.95 -7.27
C ASP A 144 14.45 10.98 -6.08
N ILE A 145 13.81 9.81 -6.22
CA ILE A 145 13.91 8.75 -5.21
C ILE A 145 15.36 8.25 -5.14
N TYR A 146 16.04 8.20 -6.29
CA TYR A 146 17.45 7.80 -6.39
C TYR A 146 18.29 8.48 -7.48
N GLN A 147 17.74 9.11 -8.54
CA GLN A 147 18.56 9.59 -9.69
C GLN A 147 18.19 10.97 -10.30
N GLY A 148 17.44 11.82 -9.62
CA GLY A 148 17.12 13.17 -10.12
C GLY A 148 16.00 13.24 -11.16
N ASP A 149 15.30 12.13 -11.40
CA ASP A 149 14.21 11.97 -12.38
C ASP A 149 12.96 11.35 -11.72
N ALA A 150 11.93 11.06 -12.53
CA ALA A 150 10.74 10.33 -12.06
C ALA A 150 11.03 8.83 -11.90
N ASP A 151 10.97 8.37 -10.65
CA ASP A 151 11.30 7.02 -10.22
C ASP A 151 10.05 6.26 -9.76
N ILE A 152 10.05 4.94 -9.94
CA ILE A 152 8.98 4.05 -9.44
C ILE A 152 9.54 2.86 -8.67
N LEU A 153 8.88 2.52 -7.56
CA LEU A 153 9.11 1.32 -6.77
C LEU A 153 7.81 0.49 -6.75
N PRO A 154 7.54 -0.34 -7.77
CA PRO A 154 6.43 -1.27 -7.74
C PRO A 154 6.68 -2.39 -6.73
N GLY A 155 5.62 -2.82 -6.06
CA GLY A 155 5.66 -3.89 -5.08
C GLY A 155 4.38 -4.71 -5.03
N ILE A 156 4.52 -5.93 -4.53
CA ILE A 156 3.45 -6.86 -4.24
C ILE A 156 3.60 -7.33 -2.81
N THR A 157 2.51 -7.31 -2.02
CA THR A 157 2.51 -7.77 -0.64
C THR A 157 1.33 -8.67 -0.33
N LEU A 158 1.53 -9.61 0.58
CA LEU A 158 0.50 -10.42 1.20
C LEU A 158 0.48 -10.11 2.70
N GLY A 159 -0.70 -10.12 3.30
CA GLY A 159 -0.80 -9.77 4.71
C GLY A 159 -2.08 -10.22 5.39
N VAL A 160 -2.18 -9.75 6.63
CA VAL A 160 -3.35 -9.95 7.49
C VAL A 160 -3.82 -8.60 7.98
N ILE A 161 -5.13 -8.40 7.92
CA ILE A 161 -5.83 -7.23 8.45
C ILE A 161 -6.63 -7.69 9.66
N TYR A 162 -6.49 -6.98 10.77
CA TYR A 162 -7.35 -7.09 11.94
C TYR A 162 -8.34 -5.94 11.95
N ILE A 163 -9.63 -6.27 12.07
CA ILE A 163 -10.74 -5.31 12.14
C ILE A 163 -11.20 -5.24 13.58
N PHE A 164 -11.23 -4.03 14.14
CA PHE A 164 -11.74 -3.81 15.48
C PHE A 164 -13.27 -3.72 15.41
N ASN A 165 -13.92 -4.55 16.22
CA ASN A 165 -15.35 -4.38 16.48
C ASN A 165 -15.54 -3.05 17.21
N GLY A 166 -16.52 -2.25 16.76
CA GLY A 166 -16.94 -1.06 17.51
C GLY A 166 -17.50 -1.46 18.89
N PRO A 167 -17.54 -0.52 19.85
CA PRO A 167 -18.28 -0.72 21.10
C PRO A 167 -19.78 -0.94 20.86
#